data_AF-A0A9E7GFY1-F1
#
_entry.id   AF-A0A9E7GFY1-F1
#
_cell.length_a   1.000
_cell.length_b   1.000
_cell.length_c   1.000
_cell.angle_alpha   90.00
_cell.angle_beta   90.00
_cell.angle_gamma   90.00
#
_symmetry.space_group_name_H-M   'P 1'
#
loop_
_entity.id
_entity.type
_entity.pdbx_description
1 polymer ?
#
loop_
_entity_poly.entity_id
_entity_poly.type
_entity_poly.pdbx_seq_one_letter_code
_entity_poly.pdbx_strand_id
1 'polypeptide(L)'
;MVLGKPFEVVELNERLTTLGIAVNLVTYLTGTMHLGNAASANTVTNFMGTSFMLCLLGGFVADTFLGRYLTIAIFAAVQASGVSILTISTAVPGLRPPACADPASGGCVKASGAQLGVLYLALYLTALGTGGLKSSVSGFGSDQFDETDRGEKSQMMKFFNWFFFFISLGSLLAVTVLVYIQDNLGRRWGYGLCATAIALGLVVFLSGTSRYRFKKLVGSPLTQIAVVVAAAWRKRGLELPSDPSLLHDIDEKQAAADAEKGSKRSKAKQRVPHTKQFRYALQPSPLSCRRQLVPTFPLDMVSSD
;
A
#
# COMPACT_ATOMS: atom_id res chain seq x y z
N MET A 1 5.11 25.98 -2.89
CA MET A 1 5.18 25.12 -4.10
C MET A 1 6.62 24.63 -4.37
N VAL A 2 7.34 24.12 -3.36
CA VAL A 2 8.77 23.68 -3.46
C VAL A 2 8.91 22.15 -3.29
N LEU A 3 7.78 21.47 -3.17
CA LEU A 3 7.74 20.07 -2.73
C LEU A 3 7.73 19.06 -3.89
N GLY A 4 7.31 19.48 -5.09
CA GLY A 4 7.11 18.58 -6.24
C GLY A 4 8.39 17.96 -6.77
N LYS A 5 9.40 18.80 -7.05
CA LYS A 5 10.67 18.34 -7.66
C LYS A 5 11.42 17.26 -6.86
N PRO A 6 11.65 17.39 -5.54
CA PRO A 6 12.34 16.34 -4.78
C PRO A 6 11.51 15.07 -4.66
N PHE A 7 10.18 15.19 -4.49
CA PHE A 7 9.29 14.04 -4.33
C PHE A 7 9.18 13.20 -5.61
N GLU A 8 9.11 13.85 -6.78
CA GLU A 8 9.09 13.19 -8.09
C GLU A 8 10.35 12.34 -8.34
N VAL A 9 11.51 12.80 -7.86
CA VAL A 9 12.79 12.05 -7.98
C VAL A 9 12.80 10.81 -7.09
N VAL A 10 12.20 10.86 -5.89
CA VAL A 10 12.08 9.69 -5.01
C VAL A 10 11.28 8.57 -5.69
N GLU A 11 10.20 8.94 -6.38
CA GLU A 11 9.33 8.00 -7.07
C GLU A 11 9.96 7.42 -8.33
N LEU A 12 10.72 8.22 -9.06
CA LEU A 12 11.58 7.72 -10.13
C LEU A 12 12.53 6.65 -9.59
N ASN A 13 13.21 6.93 -8.48
CA ASN A 13 14.19 6.02 -7.88
C ASN A 13 13.54 4.72 -7.37
N GLU A 14 12.35 4.80 -6.79
CA GLU A 14 11.56 3.63 -6.38
C GLU A 14 11.24 2.74 -7.57
N ARG A 15 10.68 3.32 -8.64
CA ARG A 15 10.31 2.58 -9.85
C ARG A 15 11.52 1.97 -10.52
N LEU A 16 12.59 2.74 -10.63
CA LEU A 16 13.87 2.30 -11.18
C LEU A 16 14.37 1.04 -10.44
N THR A 17 14.35 1.11 -9.11
CA THR A 17 14.84 0.03 -8.22
C THR A 17 13.97 -1.21 -8.33
N THR A 18 12.66 -1.08 -8.16
CA THR A 18 11.73 -2.23 -8.14
C THR A 18 11.74 -2.96 -9.47
N LEU A 19 11.64 -2.24 -10.60
CA LEU A 19 11.66 -2.88 -11.93
C LEU A 19 13.03 -3.45 -12.27
N GLY A 20 14.11 -2.72 -11.97
CA GLY A 20 15.46 -3.16 -12.32
C GLY A 20 15.93 -4.34 -11.48
N ILE A 21 15.44 -4.50 -10.24
CA ILE A 21 15.61 -5.73 -9.48
C ILE A 21 14.76 -6.84 -10.12
N ALA A 22 13.45 -6.63 -10.31
CA ALA A 22 12.52 -7.68 -10.75
C ALA A 22 12.90 -8.29 -12.12
N VAL A 23 13.17 -7.46 -13.13
CA VAL A 23 13.42 -7.90 -14.51
C VAL A 23 14.68 -8.74 -14.61
N ASN A 24 15.72 -8.39 -13.85
CA ASN A 24 17.01 -9.06 -13.94
C ASN A 24 17.26 -10.05 -12.79
N LEU A 25 16.28 -10.29 -11.90
CA LEU A 25 16.42 -11.23 -10.81
C LEU A 25 16.50 -12.68 -11.29
N VAL A 26 15.82 -13.03 -12.39
CA VAL A 26 15.86 -14.39 -12.96
C VAL A 26 17.28 -14.76 -13.35
N THR A 27 18.01 -13.87 -14.04
CA THR A 27 19.39 -14.12 -14.48
C THR A 27 20.35 -14.22 -13.29
N TYR A 28 20.08 -13.52 -12.19
CA TYR A 28 20.84 -13.66 -10.95
C TYR A 28 20.63 -15.04 -10.31
N LEU A 29 19.38 -15.50 -10.24
CA LEU A 29 19.03 -16.79 -9.65
C LEU A 29 19.58 -17.97 -10.48
N THR A 30 19.50 -17.89 -11.81
CA THR A 30 20.01 -18.94 -12.70
C THR A 30 21.52 -18.89 -12.85
N GLY A 31 22.07 -17.71 -13.12
CA GLY A 31 23.49 -17.55 -13.44
C GLY A 31 24.41 -17.49 -12.23
N THR A 32 23.99 -16.89 -11.10
CA THR A 32 24.83 -16.78 -9.90
C THR A 32 24.44 -17.78 -8.81
N MET A 33 23.15 -18.00 -8.56
CA MET A 33 22.70 -18.95 -7.52
C MET A 33 22.56 -20.39 -8.03
N HIS A 34 22.79 -20.61 -9.33
CA HIS A 34 22.70 -21.92 -10.01
C HIS A 34 21.36 -22.65 -9.76
N LEU A 35 20.27 -21.89 -9.65
CA LEU A 35 18.92 -22.45 -9.57
C LEU A 35 18.39 -22.79 -10.97
N GLY A 36 17.54 -23.81 -11.06
CA GLY A 36 16.89 -24.14 -12.32
C GLY A 36 15.98 -23.02 -12.82
N ASN A 37 15.78 -22.92 -14.13
CA ASN A 37 14.95 -21.88 -14.76
C ASN A 37 13.52 -21.85 -14.19
N ALA A 38 12.90 -23.01 -13.98
CA ALA A 38 11.55 -23.11 -13.41
C ALA A 38 11.48 -22.59 -11.97
N ALA A 39 12.44 -22.98 -11.12
CA ALA A 39 12.50 -22.50 -9.73
C ALA A 39 12.75 -20.98 -9.67
N SER A 40 13.64 -20.47 -10.52
CA SER A 40 13.96 -19.05 -10.61
C SER A 40 12.76 -18.21 -11.05
N ALA A 41 12.04 -18.66 -12.09
CA ALA A 41 10.83 -18.00 -12.56
C ALA A 41 9.72 -17.96 -11.48
N ASN A 42 9.54 -19.06 -10.75
CA ASN A 42 8.61 -19.13 -9.62
C ASN A 42 9.01 -18.16 -8.50
N THR A 43 10.30 -18.07 -8.15
CA THR A 43 10.79 -17.14 -7.13
C THR A 43 10.51 -15.68 -7.51
N VAL A 44 10.79 -15.29 -8.76
CA VAL A 44 10.54 -13.90 -9.22
C VAL A 44 9.04 -13.60 -9.27
N THR A 45 8.24 -14.54 -9.76
CA THR A 45 6.77 -14.38 -9.82
C THR A 45 6.17 -14.29 -8.42
N ASN A 46 6.65 -15.11 -7.48
CA ASN A 46 6.24 -15.06 -6.07
C ASN A 46 6.66 -13.74 -5.43
N PHE A 47 7.88 -13.25 -5.65
CA PHE A 47 8.34 -11.95 -5.17
C PHE A 47 7.42 -10.82 -5.65
N MET A 48 7.12 -10.77 -6.95
CA MET A 48 6.23 -9.76 -7.53
C MET A 48 4.79 -9.89 -6.99
N GLY A 49 4.25 -11.10 -6.95
CA GLY A 49 2.91 -11.38 -6.41
C GLY A 49 2.78 -11.00 -4.95
N THR A 50 3.76 -11.34 -4.12
CA THR A 50 3.83 -10.96 -2.71
C THR A 50 3.88 -9.44 -2.56
N SER A 51 4.66 -8.72 -3.37
CA SER A 51 4.72 -7.25 -3.32
C SER A 51 3.36 -6.61 -3.61
N PHE A 52 2.60 -7.11 -4.57
CA PHE A 52 1.24 -6.63 -4.84
C PHE A 52 0.24 -6.97 -3.73
N MET A 53 0.32 -8.16 -3.12
CA MET A 53 -0.51 -8.51 -1.96
C MET A 53 -0.19 -7.64 -0.74
N LEU A 54 1.10 -7.38 -0.49
CA LEU A 54 1.55 -6.50 0.58
C LEU A 54 1.20 -5.04 0.30
N CYS A 55 1.01 -4.63 -0.96
CA CYS A 55 0.48 -3.32 -1.30
C CYS A 55 -0.96 -3.13 -0.81
N LEU A 56 -1.82 -4.15 -0.95
CA LEU A 56 -3.19 -4.09 -0.41
C LEU A 56 -3.18 -3.99 1.12
N LEU A 57 -2.34 -4.80 1.77
CA LEU A 57 -2.18 -4.76 3.22
C LEU A 57 -1.61 -3.42 3.71
N GLY A 58 -0.60 -2.88 3.01
CA GLY A 58 0.02 -1.61 3.32
C GLY A 58 -0.97 -0.44 3.26
N GLY A 59 -1.85 -0.43 2.25
CA GLY A 59 -2.90 0.57 2.14
C GLY A 59 -3.91 0.47 3.29
N PHE A 60 -4.32 -0.75 3.64
CA PHE A 60 -5.17 -1.00 4.80
C PHE A 60 -4.54 -0.46 6.09
N VAL A 61 -3.26 -0.78 6.35
CA VAL A 61 -2.53 -0.33 7.53
C VAL A 61 -2.39 1.19 7.56
N ALA A 62 -2.14 1.82 6.41
CA ALA A 62 -2.04 3.28 6.29
C ALA A 62 -3.36 3.98 6.63
N ASP A 63 -4.48 3.46 6.13
CA ASP A 63 -5.79 4.08 6.33
C ASP A 63 -6.38 3.82 7.72
N THR A 64 -5.96 2.75 8.41
CA THR A 64 -6.52 2.34 9.71
C THR A 64 -5.69 2.71 10.93
N PHE A 65 -4.35 2.55 10.87
CA PHE A 65 -3.50 2.65 12.07
C PHE A 65 -2.46 3.76 11.99
N LEU A 66 -1.66 3.79 10.92
CA LEU A 66 -0.43 4.59 10.88
C LEU A 66 -0.61 5.98 10.23
N GLY A 67 -1.55 6.12 9.30
CA GLY A 67 -1.61 7.27 8.41
C GLY A 67 -0.60 7.15 7.26
N ARG A 68 -0.88 7.84 6.14
CA ARG A 68 -0.12 7.71 4.88
C ARG A 68 1.36 8.07 5.03
N TYR A 69 1.67 9.16 5.75
CA TYR A 69 3.05 9.61 5.92
C TYR A 69 3.93 8.61 6.70
N LEU A 70 3.47 8.12 7.86
CA LEU A 70 4.24 7.17 8.66
C LEU A 70 4.38 5.83 7.94
N THR A 71 3.34 5.37 7.22
CA THR A 71 3.46 4.20 6.35
C THR A 71 4.57 4.41 5.32
N ILE A 72 4.58 5.51 4.57
CA ILE A 72 5.63 5.75 3.57
C ILE A 72 7.01 5.75 4.22
N ALA A 73 7.20 6.44 5.34
CA ALA A 73 8.49 6.52 6.03
C ALA A 73 8.99 5.14 6.52
N ILE A 74 8.13 4.37 7.19
CA ILE A 74 8.48 3.05 7.73
C ILE A 74 8.76 2.07 6.60
N PHE A 75 7.88 2.00 5.61
CA PHE A 75 8.02 1.05 4.50
C PHE A 75 9.17 1.41 3.56
N ALA A 76 9.47 2.70 3.36
CA ALA A 76 10.68 3.12 2.65
C ALA A 76 11.97 2.72 3.40
N ALA A 77 11.99 2.81 4.73
CA ALA A 77 13.12 2.32 5.54
C ALA A 77 13.27 0.78 5.45
N VAL A 78 12.15 0.05 5.46
CA VAL A 78 12.14 -1.41 5.24
C VAL A 78 12.60 -1.78 3.82
N GLN A 79 12.21 -1.00 2.81
CA GLN A 79 12.69 -1.18 1.45
C GLN A 79 14.22 -0.94 1.37
N ALA A 80 14.70 0.15 1.99
CA ALA A 80 16.11 0.49 2.03
C ALA A 80 16.94 -0.63 2.68
N SER A 81 16.46 -1.20 3.80
CA SER A 81 17.14 -2.32 4.46
C SER A 81 17.11 -3.59 3.61
N GLY A 82 15.97 -3.92 2.99
CA GLY A 82 15.85 -5.07 2.08
C GLY A 82 16.82 -5.01 0.90
N VAL A 83 16.89 -3.87 0.20
CA VAL A 83 17.79 -3.67 -0.93
C VAL A 83 19.25 -3.60 -0.48
N SER A 84 19.53 -3.09 0.72
CA SER A 84 20.88 -3.11 1.31
C SER A 84 21.34 -4.54 1.62
N ILE A 85 20.48 -5.37 2.22
CA ILE A 85 20.79 -6.79 2.47
C ILE A 85 21.00 -7.52 1.14
N LEU A 86 20.19 -7.24 0.12
CA LEU A 86 20.38 -7.79 -1.23
C LEU A 86 21.75 -7.42 -1.81
N THR A 87 22.14 -6.16 -1.66
CA THR A 87 23.46 -5.67 -2.10
C THR A 87 24.59 -6.39 -1.37
N ILE A 88 24.51 -6.49 -0.04
CA ILE A 88 25.49 -7.20 0.79
C ILE A 88 25.59 -8.67 0.37
N SER A 89 24.46 -9.32 0.10
CA SER A 89 24.42 -10.72 -0.39
C SER A 89 25.17 -10.90 -1.71
N THR A 90 25.21 -9.88 -2.57
CA THR A 90 25.98 -9.92 -3.83
C THR A 90 27.44 -9.51 -3.67
N ALA A 91 27.78 -8.73 -2.65
CA ALA A 91 29.12 -8.18 -2.44
C ALA A 91 30.02 -9.12 -1.64
N VAL A 92 29.47 -9.84 -0.65
CA VAL A 92 30.26 -10.67 0.28
C VAL A 92 30.60 -12.04 -0.34
N PRO A 93 31.89 -12.41 -0.43
CA PRO A 93 32.33 -13.64 -1.12
C PRO A 93 31.92 -14.97 -0.45
N GLY A 94 31.27 -14.97 0.72
CA GLY A 94 30.70 -16.16 1.37
C GLY A 94 29.17 -16.32 1.22
N LEU A 95 28.47 -15.28 0.75
CA LEU A 95 27.00 -15.28 0.61
C LEU A 95 26.52 -15.70 -0.78
N ARG A 96 27.44 -16.15 -1.65
CA ARG A 96 27.16 -16.66 -2.98
C ARG A 96 27.95 -17.96 -3.22
N PRO A 97 27.43 -18.89 -4.02
CA PRO A 97 28.19 -20.07 -4.40
C PRO A 97 29.41 -19.67 -5.24
N PRO A 98 30.45 -20.54 -5.28
CA PRO A 98 31.65 -20.27 -6.07
C PRO A 98 31.31 -20.12 -7.56
N ALA A 99 32.05 -19.24 -8.25
CA ALA A 99 31.83 -18.99 -9.67
C ALA A 99 32.09 -20.27 -10.48
N CYS A 100 31.11 -20.64 -11.30
CA CYS A 100 31.25 -21.73 -12.25
C CYS A 100 31.80 -21.23 -13.58
N ALA A 101 32.76 -21.98 -14.13
CA ALA A 101 33.27 -21.71 -15.48
C ALA A 101 32.26 -22.08 -16.58
N ASP A 102 31.35 -23.03 -16.32
CA ASP A 102 30.43 -23.54 -17.35
C ASP A 102 29.04 -23.92 -16.79
N PRO A 103 28.03 -23.02 -16.86
CA PRO A 103 26.67 -23.28 -16.37
C PRO A 103 25.93 -24.38 -17.16
N ALA A 104 26.42 -24.75 -18.35
CA ALA A 104 25.87 -25.82 -19.18
C ALA A 104 26.41 -27.23 -18.83
N SER A 105 27.54 -27.32 -18.11
CA SER A 105 28.20 -28.60 -17.79
C SER A 105 27.55 -29.40 -16.66
N GLY A 106 26.48 -28.88 -16.03
CA GLY A 106 25.73 -29.57 -14.99
C GLY A 106 26.46 -29.78 -13.65
N GLY A 107 27.72 -29.33 -13.53
CA GLY A 107 28.58 -29.53 -12.35
C GLY A 107 28.55 -28.41 -11.30
N CYS A 108 27.63 -27.45 -11.41
CA CYS A 108 27.62 -26.29 -10.52
C CYS A 108 27.04 -26.58 -9.14
N VAL A 109 27.76 -26.15 -8.10
CA VAL A 109 27.28 -26.20 -6.72
C VAL A 109 26.14 -25.20 -6.57
N LYS A 110 24.95 -25.71 -6.26
CA LYS A 110 23.77 -24.90 -5.95
C LYS A 110 24.01 -24.05 -4.70
N ALA A 111 23.34 -22.91 -4.62
CA ALA A 111 23.41 -22.05 -3.43
C ALA A 111 23.05 -22.83 -2.14
N SER A 112 23.83 -22.60 -1.09
CA SER A 112 23.57 -23.18 0.23
C SER A 112 22.27 -22.63 0.83
N GLY A 113 21.61 -23.40 1.70
CA GLY A 113 20.38 -22.98 2.36
C GLY A 113 20.50 -21.64 3.11
N ALA A 114 21.67 -21.36 3.71
CA ALA A 114 21.93 -20.09 4.37
C ALA A 114 22.02 -18.90 3.37
N GLN A 115 22.68 -19.10 2.23
CA GLN A 115 22.82 -18.09 1.17
C GLN A 115 21.45 -17.76 0.57
N LEU A 116 20.65 -18.79 0.33
CA LEU A 116 19.29 -18.66 -0.17
C LEU A 116 18.35 -18.02 0.87
N GLY A 117 18.53 -18.32 2.16
CA GLY A 117 17.78 -17.70 3.26
C GLY A 117 18.00 -16.19 3.34
N VAL A 118 19.25 -15.73 3.25
CA VAL A 118 19.58 -14.30 3.21
C VAL A 118 18.98 -13.63 1.98
N LEU A 119 19.05 -14.29 0.81
CA LEU A 119 18.44 -13.78 -0.42
C LEU A 119 16.92 -13.64 -0.29
N TYR A 120 16.22 -14.66 0.20
CA TYR A 120 14.76 -14.60 0.39
C TYR A 120 14.36 -13.55 1.42
N LEU A 121 15.12 -13.41 2.51
CA LEU A 121 14.90 -12.34 3.48
C LEU A 121 15.00 -10.96 2.81
N ALA A 122 16.04 -10.74 2.01
CA ALA A 122 16.25 -9.49 1.30
C ALA A 122 15.11 -9.21 0.29
N LEU A 123 14.71 -10.22 -0.48
CA LEU A 123 13.63 -10.11 -1.45
C LEU A 123 12.28 -9.82 -0.77
N TYR A 124 11.93 -10.53 0.30
CA TYR A 124 10.65 -10.31 0.98
C TYR A 124 10.61 -8.99 1.76
N LEU A 125 11.73 -8.54 2.35
CA LEU A 125 11.81 -7.19 2.92
C LEU A 125 11.66 -6.11 1.85
N THR A 126 12.31 -6.28 0.70
CA THR A 126 12.13 -5.38 -0.44
C THR A 126 10.69 -5.37 -0.92
N ALA A 127 10.06 -6.55 -1.07
CA ALA A 127 8.65 -6.66 -1.49
C ALA A 127 7.70 -5.98 -0.50
N LEU A 128 7.94 -6.14 0.81
CA LEU A 128 7.18 -5.50 1.88
C LEU A 128 7.29 -3.99 1.79
N GLY A 129 8.51 -3.46 1.69
CA GLY A 129 8.76 -2.03 1.57
C GLY A 129 8.12 -1.42 0.32
N THR A 130 8.35 -2.01 -0.85
CA THR A 130 7.74 -1.60 -2.13
C THR A 130 6.21 -1.59 -2.06
N GLY A 131 5.62 -2.63 -1.47
CA GLY A 131 4.16 -2.75 -1.35
C GLY A 131 3.57 -1.61 -0.51
N GLY A 132 4.10 -1.39 0.69
CA GLY A 132 3.61 -0.34 1.58
C GLY A 132 3.79 1.06 1.00
N LEU A 133 4.92 1.33 0.36
CA LEU A 133 5.18 2.63 -0.28
C LEU A 133 4.21 2.90 -1.43
N LYS A 134 4.06 1.94 -2.36
CA LYS A 134 3.18 2.05 -3.53
C LYS A 134 1.71 2.30 -3.15
N SER A 135 1.25 1.73 -2.04
CA SER A 135 -0.13 1.89 -1.56
C SER A 135 -0.47 3.32 -1.13
N SER A 136 0.51 4.04 -0.58
CA SER A 136 0.26 5.28 0.18
C SER A 136 0.80 6.52 -0.49
N VAL A 137 1.81 6.39 -1.36
CA VAL A 137 2.54 7.54 -1.90
C VAL A 137 1.73 8.40 -2.86
N SER A 138 0.92 7.78 -3.73
CA SER A 138 0.02 8.50 -4.64
C SER A 138 -1.05 9.27 -3.86
N GLY A 139 -1.65 8.61 -2.87
CA GLY A 139 -2.63 9.24 -1.98
C GLY A 139 -2.02 10.42 -1.22
N PHE A 140 -0.83 10.24 -0.65
CA PHE A 140 -0.11 11.31 0.04
C PHE A 140 0.22 12.47 -0.90
N GLY A 141 0.65 12.20 -2.13
CA GLY A 141 0.91 13.24 -3.14
C GLY A 141 -0.33 14.07 -3.46
N SER A 142 -1.50 13.42 -3.61
CA SER A 142 -2.77 14.13 -3.81
C SER A 142 -3.20 14.95 -2.59
N ASP A 143 -2.88 14.49 -1.37
CA ASP A 143 -3.27 15.17 -0.13
C ASP A 143 -2.60 16.52 0.08
N GLN A 144 -1.56 16.82 -0.70
CA GLN A 144 -0.84 18.09 -0.66
C GLN A 144 -1.60 19.23 -1.34
N PHE A 145 -2.58 18.91 -2.17
CA PHE A 145 -3.38 19.88 -2.92
C PHE A 145 -4.81 19.92 -2.41
N ASP A 146 -5.39 21.12 -2.33
CA ASP A 146 -6.81 21.32 -2.06
C ASP A 146 -7.61 21.20 -3.37
N GLU A 147 -8.60 20.29 -3.40
CA GLU A 147 -9.47 20.10 -4.55
C GLU A 147 -10.53 21.20 -4.70
N THR A 148 -10.80 21.96 -3.63
CA THR A 148 -11.82 23.01 -3.62
C THR A 148 -11.35 24.28 -4.33
N ASP A 149 -10.04 24.51 -4.38
CA ASP A 149 -9.43 25.59 -5.15
C ASP A 149 -9.12 25.14 -6.59
N ARG A 150 -9.63 25.90 -7.58
CA ARG A 150 -9.35 25.66 -9.00
C ARG A 150 -7.86 25.84 -9.33
N GLY A 151 -7.17 26.75 -8.64
CA GLY A 151 -5.74 26.99 -8.80
C GLY A 151 -4.91 25.78 -8.38
N GLU A 152 -5.04 25.34 -7.13
CA GLU A 152 -4.34 24.15 -6.60
C GLU A 152 -4.71 22.88 -7.37
N LYS A 153 -5.97 22.70 -7.80
CA LYS A 153 -6.38 21.56 -8.63
C LYS A 153 -5.64 21.47 -9.97
N SER A 154 -5.41 22.61 -10.65
CA SER A 154 -4.62 22.62 -11.89
C SER A 154 -3.16 22.22 -11.63
N GLN A 155 -2.59 22.63 -10.49
CA GLN A 155 -1.24 22.25 -10.09
C GLN A 155 -1.14 20.77 -9.72
N MET A 156 -2.16 20.20 -9.09
CA MET A 156 -2.26 18.76 -8.83
C MET A 156 -2.17 17.95 -10.13
N MET A 157 -2.91 18.35 -11.17
CA MET A 157 -2.86 17.65 -12.47
C MET A 157 -1.47 17.74 -13.12
N LYS A 158 -0.81 18.90 -13.04
CA LYS A 158 0.57 19.07 -13.53
C LYS A 158 1.55 18.18 -12.78
N PHE A 159 1.41 18.10 -11.45
CA PHE A 159 2.19 17.22 -10.60
C PHE A 159 2.01 15.75 -11.01
N PHE A 160 0.78 15.27 -11.17
CA PHE A 160 0.54 13.90 -11.61
C PHE A 160 1.05 13.61 -13.03
N ASN A 161 0.95 14.57 -13.96
CA ASN A 161 1.53 14.41 -15.29
C ASN A 161 3.06 14.22 -15.23
N TRP A 162 3.76 15.03 -14.45
CA TRP A 162 5.21 14.86 -14.22
C TRP A 162 5.54 13.57 -13.48
N PHE A 163 4.76 13.22 -12.46
CA PHE A 163 4.87 11.97 -11.73
C PHE A 163 4.82 10.75 -12.68
N PHE A 164 3.82 10.66 -13.57
CA PHE A 164 3.74 9.56 -14.54
C PHE A 164 4.85 9.58 -15.59
N PHE A 165 5.30 10.77 -16.01
CA PHE A 165 6.46 10.90 -16.88
C PHE A 165 7.71 10.32 -16.23
N PHE A 166 8.00 10.67 -14.97
CA PHE A 166 9.15 10.15 -14.23
C PHE A 166 9.05 8.66 -13.91
N ILE A 167 7.86 8.13 -13.65
CA ILE A 167 7.64 6.68 -13.54
C ILE A 167 8.03 5.97 -14.83
N SER A 168 7.60 6.51 -15.97
CA SER A 168 7.87 5.92 -17.29
C SER A 168 9.36 6.01 -17.63
N LEU A 169 9.99 7.16 -17.34
CA LEU A 169 11.43 7.35 -17.50
C LEU A 169 12.24 6.42 -16.60
N GLY A 170 11.87 6.29 -15.33
CA GLY A 170 12.50 5.36 -14.38
C GLY A 170 12.37 3.90 -14.84
N SER A 171 11.23 3.53 -15.41
CA SER A 171 11.02 2.19 -15.99
C SER A 171 11.93 1.94 -17.18
N LEU A 172 12.07 2.92 -18.09
CA LEU A 172 12.96 2.84 -19.24
C LEU A 172 14.43 2.70 -18.80
N LEU A 173 14.88 3.54 -17.86
CA LEU A 173 16.23 3.51 -17.31
C LEU A 173 16.51 2.21 -16.54
N ALA A 174 15.51 1.64 -15.87
CA ALA A 174 15.64 0.36 -15.17
C ALA A 174 15.98 -0.77 -16.12
N VAL A 175 15.20 -0.93 -17.20
CA VAL A 175 15.35 -2.07 -18.13
C VAL A 175 16.53 -1.91 -19.09
N THR A 176 17.08 -0.69 -19.24
CA THR A 176 18.22 -0.40 -20.11
C THR A 176 19.50 -0.22 -19.31
N VAL A 177 19.67 0.95 -18.67
CA VAL A 177 20.89 1.36 -17.99
C VAL A 177 21.15 0.50 -16.75
N LEU A 178 20.14 0.26 -15.91
CA LEU A 178 20.34 -0.47 -14.67
C LEU A 178 20.63 -1.96 -14.93
N VAL A 179 19.92 -2.59 -15.88
CA VAL A 179 20.23 -3.95 -16.36
C VAL A 179 21.65 -4.01 -16.91
N TYR A 180 22.05 -3.05 -17.75
CA TYR A 180 23.40 -2.97 -18.29
C TYR A 180 24.47 -2.94 -17.19
N ILE A 181 24.29 -2.10 -16.16
CA ILE A 181 25.20 -2.02 -15.01
C ILE A 181 25.26 -3.36 -14.26
N GLN A 182 24.10 -3.98 -14.03
CA GLN A 182 24.02 -5.24 -13.29
C GLN A 182 24.73 -6.40 -14.02
N ASP A 183 24.64 -6.45 -15.34
CA ASP A 183 25.17 -7.55 -16.15
C ASP A 183 26.64 -7.32 -16.56
N ASN A 184 27.04 -6.08 -16.89
CA ASN A 184 28.39 -5.77 -17.39
C ASN A 184 29.36 -5.31 -16.29
N LEU A 185 28.93 -4.40 -15.41
CA LEU A 185 29.77 -3.89 -14.31
C LEU A 185 29.68 -4.78 -13.07
N GLY A 186 28.62 -5.59 -13.00
CA GLY A 186 28.42 -6.59 -11.98
C GLY A 186 27.35 -6.20 -10.97
N ARG A 187 26.75 -7.24 -10.38
CA ARG A 187 25.52 -7.12 -9.61
C ARG A 187 25.65 -6.27 -8.34
N ARG A 188 26.83 -6.26 -7.72
CA ARG A 188 27.15 -5.43 -6.54
C ARG A 188 26.94 -3.93 -6.81
N TRP A 189 27.30 -3.46 -8.00
CA TRP A 189 27.19 -2.06 -8.37
C TRP A 189 25.75 -1.70 -8.71
N GLY A 190 25.04 -2.57 -9.44
CA GLY A 190 23.64 -2.34 -9.78
C GLY A 190 22.73 -2.29 -8.55
N TYR A 191 22.83 -3.28 -7.65
CA TYR A 191 22.03 -3.26 -6.41
C TYR A 191 22.50 -2.21 -5.42
N GLY A 192 23.81 -1.91 -5.36
CA GLY A 192 24.33 -0.80 -4.56
C GLY A 192 23.80 0.56 -5.01
N LEU A 193 23.71 0.79 -6.32
CA LEU A 193 23.07 1.99 -6.87
C LEU A 193 21.59 2.06 -6.44
N CYS A 194 20.85 0.96 -6.51
CA CYS A 194 19.47 0.91 -6.01
C CYS A 194 19.39 1.23 -4.50
N ALA A 195 20.26 0.62 -3.68
CA ALA A 195 20.26 0.84 -2.22
C ALA A 195 20.51 2.31 -1.88
N THR A 196 21.51 2.92 -2.52
CA THR A 196 21.83 4.34 -2.33
C THR A 196 20.70 5.25 -2.82
N ALA A 197 20.07 4.95 -3.97
CA ALA A 197 18.97 5.73 -4.52
C ALA A 197 17.72 5.73 -3.60
N ILE A 198 17.36 4.58 -3.03
CA ILE A 198 16.26 4.47 -2.06
C ILE A 198 16.60 5.17 -0.75
N ALA A 199 17.83 5.00 -0.24
CA ALA A 199 18.27 5.66 0.98
C ALA A 199 18.26 7.20 0.84
N LEU A 200 18.77 7.73 -0.28
CA LEU A 200 18.70 9.15 -0.60
C LEU A 200 17.25 9.61 -0.74
N GLY A 201 16.40 8.82 -1.38
CA GLY A 201 14.97 9.10 -1.49
C GLY A 201 14.29 9.21 -0.13
N LEU A 202 14.59 8.30 0.80
CA LEU A 202 14.10 8.34 2.17
C LEU A 202 14.57 9.59 2.91
N VAL A 203 15.85 9.96 2.80
CA VAL A 203 16.39 11.18 3.44
C VAL A 203 15.69 12.43 2.88
N VAL A 204 15.51 12.51 1.56
CA VAL A 204 14.81 13.62 0.91
C VAL A 204 13.35 13.70 1.37
N PHE A 205 12.65 12.57 1.45
CA PHE A 205 11.28 12.50 1.95
C PHE A 205 11.18 12.99 3.41
N LEU A 206 12.06 12.51 4.29
CA LEU A 206 12.09 12.92 5.70
C LEU A 206 12.54 14.38 5.89
N SER A 207 13.37 14.92 5.00
CA SER A 207 13.73 16.35 5.04
C SER A 207 12.54 17.26 4.73
N GLY A 208 11.53 16.75 4.01
CA GLY A 208 10.32 17.47 3.62
C GLY A 208 9.25 17.54 4.71
N THR A 209 9.40 16.82 5.83
CA THR A 209 8.34 16.59 6.83
C THR A 209 7.69 17.85 7.37
N SER A 210 8.45 18.90 7.65
CA SER A 210 7.92 20.18 8.15
C SER A 210 7.02 20.91 7.15
N ARG A 211 7.07 20.56 5.86
CA ARG A 211 6.32 21.23 4.78
C ARG A 211 5.10 20.43 4.33
N TYR A 212 4.86 19.26 4.90
CA TYR A 212 3.78 18.37 4.48
C TYR A 212 2.44 18.74 5.12
N ARG A 213 1.33 18.56 4.38
CA ARG A 213 -0.04 18.76 4.89
C ARG A 213 -0.57 17.39 5.32
N PHE A 214 -0.76 17.21 6.61
CA PHE A 214 -1.24 15.94 7.16
C PHE A 214 -2.78 15.92 7.19
N LYS A 215 -3.39 15.02 6.40
CA LYS A 215 -4.83 14.73 6.52
C LYS A 215 -5.11 13.73 7.63
N LYS A 216 -6.29 13.85 8.25
CA LYS A 216 -6.79 12.89 9.24
C LYS A 216 -7.05 11.54 8.58
N LEU A 217 -6.87 10.44 9.34
CA LEU A 217 -7.19 9.10 8.89
C LEU A 217 -8.70 9.00 8.65
N VAL A 218 -9.10 8.58 7.45
CA VAL A 218 -10.51 8.47 7.04
C VAL A 218 -11.06 7.06 7.32
N GLY A 219 -10.19 6.12 7.72
CA GLY A 219 -10.51 4.70 7.89
C GLY A 219 -10.51 3.96 6.55
N SER A 220 -10.27 2.64 6.58
CA SER A 220 -10.27 1.83 5.35
C SER A 220 -11.68 1.30 5.03
N PRO A 221 -12.18 1.44 3.79
CA PRO A 221 -13.44 0.82 3.33
C PRO A 221 -13.48 -0.71 3.52
N LEU A 222 -12.32 -1.36 3.54
CA LEU A 222 -12.22 -2.80 3.81
C LEU A 222 -12.74 -3.18 5.19
N THR A 223 -12.65 -2.31 6.19
CA THR A 223 -13.23 -2.58 7.52
C THR A 223 -14.75 -2.64 7.45
N GLN A 224 -15.38 -1.76 6.67
CA GLN A 224 -16.84 -1.78 6.44
C GLN A 224 -17.27 -3.07 5.73
N ILE A 225 -16.55 -3.47 4.69
CA ILE A 225 -16.83 -4.73 3.97
C ILE A 225 -16.67 -5.92 4.91
N ALA A 226 -15.60 -5.98 5.70
CA ALA A 226 -15.37 -7.07 6.65
C ALA A 226 -16.46 -7.14 7.73
N VAL A 227 -16.90 -6.00 8.25
CA VAL A 227 -18.01 -5.93 9.23
C VAL A 227 -19.31 -6.44 8.61
N VAL A 228 -19.62 -6.03 7.37
CA VAL A 228 -20.83 -6.48 6.67
C VAL A 228 -20.77 -7.98 6.38
N VAL A 229 -19.64 -8.50 5.91
CA VAL A 229 -19.46 -9.95 5.66
C VAL A 229 -19.54 -10.75 6.96
N ALA A 230 -18.89 -10.30 8.03
CA ALA A 230 -18.94 -10.97 9.33
C ALA A 230 -20.36 -10.92 9.93
N ALA A 231 -21.06 -9.78 9.81
CA ALA A 231 -22.44 -9.64 10.26
C ALA A 231 -23.38 -10.53 9.45
N ALA A 232 -23.24 -10.56 8.12
CA ALA A 232 -23.98 -11.43 7.22
C ALA A 232 -23.76 -12.92 7.56
N TRP A 233 -22.51 -13.32 7.81
CA TRP A 233 -22.18 -14.70 8.15
C TRP A 233 -22.76 -15.11 9.51
N ARG A 234 -22.64 -14.24 10.53
CA ARG A 234 -23.20 -14.49 11.86
C ARG A 234 -24.73 -14.53 11.87
N LYS A 235 -25.38 -13.79 10.98
CA LYS A 235 -26.85 -13.70 10.88
C LYS A 235 -27.46 -14.64 9.84
N ARG A 236 -26.66 -15.53 9.24
CA ARG A 236 -27.11 -16.48 8.21
C ARG A 236 -28.17 -17.47 8.70
N GLY A 237 -28.24 -17.73 10.01
CA GLY A 237 -29.21 -18.64 10.62
C GLY A 237 -30.46 -17.96 11.21
N LEU A 238 -30.60 -16.64 11.06
CA LEU A 238 -31.77 -15.91 11.57
C LEU A 238 -32.85 -15.84 10.50
N GLU A 239 -34.11 -16.03 10.90
CA GLU A 239 -35.25 -15.79 10.02
C GLU A 239 -35.30 -14.31 9.61
N LEU A 240 -35.56 -14.07 8.32
CA LEU A 240 -35.61 -12.72 7.78
C LEU A 240 -36.85 -11.99 8.32
N PRO A 241 -36.72 -10.75 8.81
CA PRO A 241 -37.88 -9.92 9.15
C PRO A 241 -38.76 -9.73 7.90
N SER A 242 -40.08 -9.84 8.07
CA SER A 242 -41.05 -9.68 6.98
C SER A 242 -41.11 -8.23 6.45
N ASP A 243 -40.63 -7.27 7.23
CA ASP A 243 -40.74 -5.83 6.94
C ASP A 243 -39.43 -5.24 6.38
N PRO A 244 -39.40 -4.72 5.13
CA PRO A 244 -38.20 -4.17 4.49
C PRO A 244 -37.63 -2.91 5.16
N SER A 245 -38.43 -2.23 5.98
CA SER A 245 -38.09 -0.99 6.71
C SER A 245 -37.13 -1.21 7.90
N LEU A 246 -36.95 -2.46 8.34
CA LEU A 246 -36.05 -2.84 9.44
C LEU A 246 -34.63 -3.17 8.96
N LEU A 247 -34.34 -3.02 7.66
CA LEU A 247 -33.00 -3.18 7.13
C LEU A 247 -32.14 -1.94 7.44
N HIS A 248 -30.86 -2.17 7.72
CA HIS A 248 -29.92 -1.18 8.19
C HIS A 248 -29.57 -0.21 7.07
N ASP A 249 -30.30 0.90 6.98
CA ASP A 249 -29.97 2.00 6.09
C ASP A 249 -28.93 2.92 6.73
N ILE A 250 -27.94 3.33 5.93
CA ILE A 250 -26.83 4.20 6.35
C ILE A 250 -27.32 5.65 6.51
N ASP A 251 -28.53 5.97 6.03
CA ASP A 251 -29.02 7.33 5.91
C ASP A 251 -29.47 7.99 7.23
N GLU A 252 -30.00 7.26 8.21
CA GLU A 252 -30.55 7.93 9.42
C GLU A 252 -29.47 8.50 10.35
N LYS A 253 -28.32 7.82 10.48
CA LYS A 253 -27.22 8.28 11.34
C LYS A 253 -26.38 9.37 10.69
N GLN A 254 -26.25 9.36 9.36
CA GLN A 254 -25.49 10.37 8.63
C GLN A 254 -26.32 11.67 8.49
N ALA A 255 -27.62 11.57 8.24
CA ALA A 255 -28.52 12.73 8.13
C ALA A 255 -28.68 13.49 9.46
N ALA A 256 -28.71 12.79 10.60
CA ALA A 256 -28.76 13.42 11.92
C ALA A 256 -27.45 14.15 12.27
N ALA A 257 -26.28 13.59 11.88
CA ALA A 257 -24.98 14.20 12.12
C ALA A 257 -24.68 15.41 11.21
N ASP A 258 -25.23 15.42 9.99
CA ASP A 258 -25.08 16.52 9.04
C ASP A 258 -26.06 17.68 9.31
N ALA A 259 -27.20 17.40 9.94
CA ALA A 259 -28.17 18.43 10.36
C ALA A 259 -27.62 19.34 11.48
N GLU A 260 -26.75 18.82 12.36
CA GLU A 260 -26.07 19.61 13.40
C GLU A 260 -24.94 20.50 12.86
N LYS A 261 -24.43 20.25 11.64
CA LYS A 261 -23.26 20.95 11.08
C LYS A 261 -23.53 21.91 9.93
N GLY A 262 -24.79 22.22 9.63
CA GLY A 262 -25.15 23.35 8.76
C GLY A 262 -24.57 23.33 7.34
N SER A 263 -24.22 22.16 6.79
CA SER A 263 -23.65 22.07 5.44
C SER A 263 -24.75 21.90 4.39
N LYS A 264 -25.02 22.97 3.65
CA LYS A 264 -25.93 22.94 2.50
C LYS A 264 -25.30 22.13 1.35
N ARG A 265 -26.08 21.16 0.86
CA ARG A 265 -26.04 20.49 -0.46
C ARG A 265 -25.32 19.14 -0.53
N SER A 266 -25.94 18.12 0.05
CA SER A 266 -25.73 16.72 -0.35
C SER A 266 -26.54 16.43 -1.62
N LYS A 267 -25.85 16.07 -2.72
CA LYS A 267 -26.48 15.46 -3.89
C LYS A 267 -27.10 14.14 -3.44
N ALA A 268 -28.41 13.97 -3.66
CA ALA A 268 -29.11 12.71 -3.46
C ALA A 268 -28.34 11.57 -4.14
N LYS A 269 -27.66 10.73 -3.36
CA LYS A 269 -27.07 9.49 -3.84
C LYS A 269 -28.23 8.59 -4.27
N GLN A 270 -28.21 8.19 -5.52
CA GLN A 270 -29.25 7.39 -6.16
C GLN A 270 -29.45 6.08 -5.39
N ARG A 271 -30.69 5.85 -4.93
CA ARG A 271 -31.12 4.62 -4.25
C ARG A 271 -30.79 3.42 -5.13
N VAL A 272 -29.97 2.51 -4.61
CA VAL A 272 -29.72 1.23 -5.27
C VAL A 272 -30.93 0.33 -4.96
N PRO A 273 -31.64 -0.21 -5.97
CA PRO A 273 -32.81 -1.05 -5.73
C PRO A 273 -32.41 -2.31 -4.94
N HIS A 274 -33.09 -2.56 -3.82
CA HIS A 274 -32.84 -3.74 -2.99
C HIS A 274 -33.09 -5.03 -3.78
N THR A 275 -32.02 -5.72 -4.14
CA THR A 275 -32.09 -7.02 -4.77
C THR A 275 -32.40 -8.08 -3.72
N LYS A 276 -33.33 -9.00 -4.01
CA LYS A 276 -33.79 -10.04 -3.08
C LYS A 276 -32.67 -10.98 -2.58
N GLN A 277 -31.51 -10.98 -3.23
CA GLN A 277 -30.43 -11.95 -3.04
C GLN A 277 -29.50 -11.67 -1.84
N PHE A 278 -29.54 -10.48 -1.21
CA PHE A 278 -28.56 -10.09 -0.17
C PHE A 278 -29.16 -9.50 1.12
N ARG A 279 -30.43 -9.81 1.46
CA ARG A 279 -31.13 -9.22 2.62
C ARG A 279 -30.52 -9.56 3.99
N TYR A 280 -29.80 -10.68 4.11
CA TYR A 280 -29.14 -11.11 5.35
C TYR A 280 -28.00 -10.20 5.82
N ALA A 281 -27.46 -9.36 4.93
CA ALA A 281 -26.37 -8.43 5.25
C ALA A 281 -26.83 -7.17 5.99
N LEU A 282 -28.14 -6.89 6.00
CA LEU A 282 -28.72 -5.61 6.44
C LEU A 282 -29.52 -5.73 7.74
N GLN A 283 -29.51 -6.86 8.43
CA GLN A 283 -30.28 -7.00 9.67
C GLN A 283 -29.57 -6.25 10.83
N PRO A 284 -30.25 -5.40 11.63
CA PRO A 284 -29.68 -4.79 12.83
C PRO A 284 -29.51 -5.83 13.97
N SER A 285 -28.66 -5.54 14.95
CA SER A 285 -28.43 -6.40 16.13
C SER A 285 -29.43 -6.09 17.27
N PRO A 286 -30.02 -7.09 17.95
CA PRO A 286 -31.05 -6.88 18.97
C PRO A 286 -30.55 -6.18 20.26
N LEU A 287 -29.23 -6.03 20.43
CA LEU A 287 -28.64 -5.41 21.63
C LEU A 287 -28.77 -3.87 21.70
N SER A 288 -29.25 -3.20 20.65
CA SER A 288 -29.44 -1.74 20.69
C SER A 288 -30.85 -1.32 21.17
N CYS A 289 -31.77 -2.26 21.38
CA CYS A 289 -33.17 -1.95 21.71
C CYS A 289 -33.49 -1.95 23.22
N ARG A 290 -32.50 -2.20 24.11
CA ARG A 290 -32.74 -2.35 25.57
C ARG A 290 -32.25 -1.19 26.44
N ARG A 291 -31.95 -0.01 25.85
CA ARG A 291 -31.56 1.21 26.59
C ARG A 291 -32.60 2.34 26.58
N GLN A 292 -33.85 2.05 26.22
CA GLN A 292 -34.99 2.96 26.40
C GLN A 292 -36.01 2.32 27.33
N LEU A 293 -35.81 2.49 28.63
CA LEU A 293 -36.84 2.36 29.66
C LEU A 293 -36.42 3.27 30.81
N VAL A 294 -36.64 4.58 30.61
CA VAL A 294 -36.70 5.56 31.70
C VAL A 294 -38.17 5.55 32.16
N PRO A 295 -38.45 5.29 33.45
CA PRO A 295 -39.82 5.39 33.94
C PRO A 295 -40.23 6.85 34.07
N THR A 296 -41.41 7.15 33.55
CA THR A 296 -42.15 8.40 33.71
C THR A 296 -42.51 8.63 35.18
N PHE A 297 -42.19 9.81 35.71
CA PHE A 297 -42.84 10.39 36.89
C PHE A 297 -43.42 11.76 36.47
N PRO A 298 -44.73 12.00 36.64
CA PRO A 298 -45.30 13.34 36.52
C PRO A 298 -45.29 14.01 37.90
N LEU A 299 -45.04 15.31 37.97
CA LEU A 299 -45.67 16.20 38.96
C LEU A 299 -45.40 17.66 38.61
N ASP A 300 -46.45 18.42 38.85
CA ASP A 300 -46.74 19.80 38.47
C ASP A 300 -45.93 20.90 39.19
N MET A 301 -46.02 22.09 38.57
CA MET A 301 -46.24 23.41 39.19
C MET A 301 -45.08 24.23 39.79
N VAL A 302 -45.30 25.57 39.65
CA VAL A 302 -44.70 26.76 40.29
C VAL A 302 -43.45 27.31 39.57
N SER A 303 -43.55 28.33 38.70
CA SER A 303 -43.86 29.77 38.90
C SER A 303 -42.76 30.55 39.62
N SER A 304 -42.28 31.60 38.93
CA SER A 304 -41.73 32.89 39.40
C SER A 304 -40.83 32.92 40.65
N ASP A 305 -39.56 33.30 40.49
CA ASP A 305 -39.08 34.69 40.52
C ASP A 305 -37.66 34.77 39.95
#